data_AF-A0AAD9Q7F0-F1
#
_entry.id   AF-A0AAD9Q7F0-F1
#
_cell.length_a   1.000
_cell.length_b   1.000
_cell.length_c   1.000
_cell.angle_alpha   90.00
_cell.angle_beta   90.00
_cell.angle_gamma   90.00
#
_symmetry.space_group_name_H-M   'P 1'
#
loop_
_entity.id
_entity.type
_entity.pdbx_description
1 polymer ?
#
loop_
_entity_poly.entity_id
_entity_poly.type
_entity_poly.pdbx_seq_one_letter_code
_entity_poly.pdbx_strand_id
1 'polypeptide(L)'
;MEKRSRISDVQRGILERLYEGGMVGTGAMYKEMVLKAATDTGLTKAQKWIGNQRRKRPQESSLVQDATLKRIKGVRGPNSYNLFCAEFFKT
;
A
#
# COMPACT_ATOMS: atom_id res chain seq x y z
N MET A 1 -17.81 15.11 -2.02
CA MET A 1 -17.20 13.80 -1.68
C MET A 1 -16.63 13.18 -2.95
N GLU A 2 -15.31 13.09 -3.08
CA GLU A 2 -14.63 12.46 -4.22
C GLU A 2 -14.96 10.94 -4.24
N LYS A 3 -15.75 10.48 -5.22
CA LYS A 3 -16.07 9.05 -5.37
C LYS A 3 -14.75 8.29 -5.49
N ARG A 4 -14.54 7.28 -4.63
CA ARG A 4 -13.43 6.34 -4.75
C ARG A 4 -13.61 5.53 -6.05
N SER A 5 -13.16 6.09 -7.18
CA SER A 5 -13.09 5.37 -8.45
C SER A 5 -12.29 4.08 -8.23
N ARG A 6 -12.96 2.94 -8.44
CA ARG A 6 -12.37 1.60 -8.43
C ARG A 6 -11.57 1.44 -9.71
N ILE A 7 -10.36 0.89 -9.58
CA ILE A 7 -9.52 0.55 -10.73
C ILE A 7 -10.22 -0.60 -11.48
N SER A 8 -10.45 -0.42 -12.77
CA SER A 8 -11.01 -1.48 -13.63
C SER A 8 -9.99 -2.59 -13.86
N ASP A 9 -10.45 -3.78 -14.25
CA ASP A 9 -9.53 -4.90 -14.46
C ASP A 9 -8.61 -4.69 -15.67
N VAL A 10 -9.06 -3.94 -16.68
CA VAL A 10 -8.21 -3.50 -17.80
C VAL A 10 -7.09 -2.58 -17.30
N GLN A 11 -7.42 -1.59 -16.47
CA GLN A 11 -6.42 -0.69 -15.88
C GLN A 11 -5.45 -1.45 -14.97
N ARG A 12 -5.95 -2.44 -14.22
CA ARG A 12 -5.12 -3.32 -13.39
C ARG A 12 -4.14 -4.10 -14.24
N GLY A 13 -4.58 -4.70 -15.35
CA GLY A 13 -3.70 -5.48 -16.24
C GLY A 13 -2.57 -4.63 -16.84
N ILE A 14 -2.84 -3.38 -17.22
CA ILE A 14 -1.81 -2.44 -17.68
C ILE A 14 -0.80 -2.14 -16.57
N LEU A 15 -1.29 -1.85 -15.35
CA LEU A 15 -0.43 -1.58 -14.20
C LEU A 15 0.43 -2.78 -13.82
N GLU A 16 -0.10 -4.01 -13.91
CA GLU A 16 0.63 -5.24 -13.63
C GLU A 16 1.74 -5.48 -14.65
N ARG A 17 1.46 -5.33 -15.94
CA ARG A 17 2.49 -5.43 -17.00
C ARG A 17 3.62 -4.43 -16.82
N LEU A 18 3.29 -3.18 -16.50
CA LEU A 18 4.30 -2.14 -16.27
C LEU A 18 5.12 -2.41 -14.99
N TYR A 19 4.49 -2.97 -13.96
CA TYR A 19 5.18 -3.36 -12.73
C TYR A 19 6.15 -4.52 -12.97
N GLU A 20 5.74 -5.53 -13.75
CA GLU A 20 6.61 -6.63 -14.20
C GLU A 20 7.74 -6.13 -15.10
N GLY A 21 7.48 -5.09 -15.90
CA GLY A 21 8.49 -4.37 -16.69
C GLY A 21 9.43 -3.47 -15.88
N GLY A 22 9.36 -3.48 -14.55
CA GLY A 22 10.30 -2.75 -13.69
C GLY A 22 9.76 -1.46 -13.07
N MET A 23 8.48 -1.11 -13.26
CA MET A 23 7.83 0.03 -12.57
C MET A 23 7.52 -0.29 -11.09
N VAL A 24 8.57 -0.53 -10.29
CA VAL A 24 8.46 -0.97 -8.88
C VAL A 24 8.56 0.19 -7.87
N GLY A 25 8.90 1.39 -8.34
CA GLY A 25 9.10 2.58 -7.52
C GLY A 25 8.35 3.82 -8.03
N THR A 26 8.45 4.91 -7.27
CA THR A 26 7.89 6.22 -7.61
C THR A 26 8.93 7.35 -7.58
N GLY A 27 10.21 7.00 -7.41
CA GLY A 27 11.33 7.94 -7.40
C GLY A 27 11.67 8.47 -8.80
N ALA A 28 12.70 9.32 -8.89
CA ALA A 28 13.09 9.99 -10.13
C ALA A 28 13.30 9.02 -11.31
N MET A 29 13.94 7.86 -11.07
CA MET A 29 14.16 6.83 -12.09
C MET A 29 12.89 6.22 -12.67
N TYR A 30 11.78 6.24 -11.91
CA TYR A 30 10.50 5.64 -12.33
C TYR A 30 9.50 6.69 -12.80
N LYS A 31 9.86 7.98 -12.77
CA LYS A 31 8.94 9.09 -13.05
C LYS A 31 8.30 8.97 -14.42
N GLU A 32 9.09 8.66 -15.45
CA GLU A 32 8.60 8.52 -16.83
C GLU A 32 7.68 7.30 -17.00
N MET A 33 8.05 6.16 -16.40
CA MET A 33 7.22 4.96 -16.43
C MET A 33 5.89 5.17 -15.69
N VAL A 34 5.91 5.87 -14.56
CA VAL A 34 4.71 6.21 -13.79
C VAL A 34 3.84 7.20 -14.56
N LEU A 35 4.42 8.18 -15.23
CA LEU A 35 3.68 9.11 -16.09
C LEU A 35 3.05 8.36 -17.26
N LYS A 36 3.79 7.47 -17.92
CA LYS A 36 3.27 6.61 -18.98
C LYS A 36 2.12 5.75 -18.47
N ALA A 37 2.26 5.14 -17.29
CA ALA A 37 1.19 4.37 -16.67
C ALA A 37 -0.06 5.22 -16.37
N ALA A 38 0.14 6.44 -15.88
CA ALA A 38 -0.96 7.37 -15.59
C ALA A 38 -1.68 7.81 -16.87
N THR A 39 -0.95 8.03 -17.96
CA THR A 39 -1.50 8.32 -19.29
C THR A 39 -2.25 7.13 -19.86
N ASP A 40 -1.63 5.94 -19.90
CA ASP A 40 -2.19 4.72 -20.51
C ASP A 40 -3.44 4.23 -19.77
N THR A 41 -3.52 4.44 -18.45
CA THR A 41 -4.67 4.01 -17.63
C THR A 41 -5.67 5.13 -17.34
N GLY A 42 -5.28 6.39 -17.59
CA GLY A 42 -6.02 7.58 -17.14
C GLY A 42 -6.08 7.72 -15.61
N LEU A 43 -5.26 6.98 -14.86
CA LEU A 43 -5.31 6.94 -13.40
C LEU A 43 -4.23 7.82 -12.76
N THR A 44 -4.66 8.87 -12.07
CA THR A 44 -3.80 9.63 -11.13
C THR A 44 -3.34 8.81 -9.92
N LYS A 45 -3.90 7.60 -9.72
CA LYS A 45 -3.61 6.72 -8.59
C LYS A 45 -2.53 5.67 -8.86
N ALA A 46 -1.84 5.70 -10.00
CA ALA A 46 -0.78 4.76 -10.35
C ALA A 46 0.31 4.65 -9.26
N GLN A 47 0.78 5.78 -8.72
CA GLN A 47 1.75 5.82 -7.61
C GLN A 47 1.26 5.09 -6.34
N LYS A 48 -0.01 5.33 -5.96
CA LYS A 48 -0.62 4.66 -4.79
C LYS A 48 -0.79 3.17 -5.03
N TRP A 49 -1.09 2.77 -6.26
CA TRP A 49 -1.20 1.37 -6.64
C TRP A 49 0.15 0.66 -6.57
N ILE A 50 1.23 1.24 -7.09
CA ILE A 50 2.60 0.70 -7.02
C ILE A 50 3.01 0.46 -5.56
N GLY A 51 2.79 1.46 -4.70
CA GLY A 51 3.07 1.32 -3.26
C GLY A 51 2.20 0.28 -2.55
N ASN A 52 0.96 0.07 -3.01
CA ASN A 52 0.11 -1.02 -2.51
C ASN A 52 0.59 -2.39 -3.00
N GLN A 53 1.03 -2.50 -4.26
CA GLN A 53 1.52 -3.77 -4.81
C GLN A 53 2.82 -4.22 -4.14
N ARG A 54 3.75 -3.29 -3.88
CA ARG A 54 4.98 -3.58 -3.14
C ARG A 54 4.71 -4.12 -1.73
N ARG A 55 3.62 -3.69 -1.10
CA ARG A 55 3.18 -4.19 0.23
C ARG A 55 2.41 -5.51 0.19
N LYS A 56 1.86 -5.89 -0.97
CA LYS A 56 1.14 -7.17 -1.16
C LYS A 56 2.08 -8.31 -1.46
N ARG A 57 3.10 -8.07 -2.28
CA ARG A 57 4.14 -9.07 -2.53
C ARG A 57 5.09 -9.09 -1.32
N PRO A 58 5.39 -10.26 -0.72
CA PRO A 58 6.49 -10.34 0.24
C PRO A 58 7.73 -9.82 -0.47
N GLN A 59 8.34 -8.75 0.06
CA GLN A 59 9.69 -8.39 -0.38
C GLN A 59 10.58 -9.54 0.07
N GLU A 60 11.04 -10.37 -0.86
CA GLU A 60 11.92 -11.51 -0.55
C GLU A 60 13.28 -11.03 0.01
N SER A 61 13.62 -9.75 -0.16
CA SER A 61 14.86 -9.16 0.33
C SER A 61 14.66 -8.43 1.67
N SER A 62 14.37 -9.14 2.76
CA SER A 62 14.53 -8.64 4.14
C SER A 62 14.35 -9.74 5.18
N LEU A 63 15.27 -10.71 5.21
CA LEU A 63 15.49 -11.55 6.41
C LEU A 63 16.14 -10.77 7.57
N VAL A 64 16.24 -9.44 7.47
CA VAL A 64 16.66 -8.56 8.56
C VAL A 64 15.73 -7.34 8.57
N GLN A 65 14.60 -7.43 9.25
CA GLN A 65 13.87 -6.25 9.70
C GLN A 65 13.62 -6.40 11.19
N ASP A 66 14.52 -5.73 11.91
CA ASP A 66 14.37 -5.19 13.24
C ASP A 66 12.90 -5.00 13.64
N ALA A 67 12.55 -5.44 14.84
CA ALA A 67 11.21 -5.54 15.38
C ALA A 67 10.56 -4.19 15.70
N THR A 68 10.87 -3.13 14.94
CA THR A 68 10.29 -1.80 15.13
C THR A 68 8.93 -1.74 14.43
N LEU A 69 7.91 -2.16 15.18
CA LEU A 69 6.49 -1.80 15.02
C LEU A 69 5.91 -2.07 13.62
N LYS A 70 5.80 -3.34 13.25
CA LYS A 70 4.78 -3.76 12.27
C LYS A 70 3.42 -3.37 12.84
N ARG A 71 2.77 -2.34 12.29
CA ARG A 71 1.38 -1.99 12.59
C ARG A 71 0.54 -3.26 12.45
N ILE A 72 0.10 -3.80 13.58
CA ILE A 72 -0.70 -5.02 13.62
C ILE A 72 -2.01 -4.72 12.88
N LYS A 73 -2.13 -5.24 11.65
CA LYS A 73 -3.40 -5.20 10.92
C LYS A 73 -4.28 -6.28 11.54
N GLY A 74 -5.29 -5.88 12.29
CA GLY A 74 -6.28 -6.81 12.86
C GLY A 74 -6.48 -6.73 14.36
N VAL A 75 -5.88 -5.78 15.09
CA VAL A 75 -6.29 -5.54 16.48
C VAL A 75 -7.64 -4.82 16.47
N ARG A 76 -8.72 -5.57 16.28
CA ARG A 76 -10.00 -5.19 16.87
C ARG A 76 -9.98 -5.72 18.30
N GLY A 77 -9.38 -4.92 19.17
CA GLY A 77 -9.14 -5.21 20.56
C GLY A 77 -8.71 -3.91 21.26
N PRO A 78 -8.83 -3.81 22.59
CA PRO A 78 -8.67 -2.55 23.27
C PRO A 78 -7.25 -2.00 23.07
N ASN A 79 -7.14 -0.76 22.59
CA ASN A 79 -5.89 0.02 22.59
C ASN A 79 -5.26 -0.05 24.00
N SER A 80 -3.95 0.12 24.17
CA SER A 80 -3.32 0.13 25.51
C SER A 80 -4.02 1.09 26.48
N TYR A 81 -4.56 2.20 25.96
CA TYR A 81 -5.45 3.10 26.70
C TYR A 81 -6.75 2.44 27.19
N ASN A 82 -7.40 1.64 26.33
CA ASN A 82 -8.63 0.94 26.68
C ASN A 82 -8.40 -0.24 27.65
N LEU A 83 -7.23 -0.88 27.63
CA LEU A 83 -6.82 -1.86 28.64
C LEU A 83 -6.67 -1.20 30.01
N PHE A 84 -5.99 -0.05 30.07
CA PHE A 84 -5.85 0.74 31.30
C PHE A 84 -7.21 1.17 31.89
N CYS A 85 -8.11 1.71 31.06
CA CYS A 85 -9.44 2.10 31.53
C CYS A 85 -10.28 0.89 32.01
N ALA A 86 -10.15 -0.28 31.37
CA ALA A 86 -10.89 -1.47 31.77
C ALA A 86 -10.42 -2.07 33.11
N GLU A 87 -9.23 -1.71 33.57
CA GLU A 87 -8.64 -2.16 34.83
C GLU A 87 -8.92 -1.16 35.95
N PHE A 88 -8.87 0.15 35.66
CA PHE A 88 -9.01 1.20 36.68
C PHE A 88 -10.47 1.52 37.05
N PHE A 89 -11.43 1.37 36.13
CA PHE A 89 -12.86 1.67 36.38
C PHE A 89 -13.69 0.43 36.81
N LYS A 90 -13.05 -0.66 37.23
CA LYS A 90 -13.71 -1.87 37.75
C LYS A 90 -13.85 -1.90 39.28
N THR A 91 -13.88 -0.74 39.93
CA THR A 91 -14.27 -0.61 41.34
C THR A 91 -15.67 -0.04 41.44
#